data_AF-A0A7G1G9C0-F1
#
_entry.id   AF-A0A7G1G9C0-F1
#
_cell.length_a   1.000
_cell.length_b   1.000
_cell.length_c   1.000
_cell.angle_alpha   90.00
_cell.angle_beta   90.00
_cell.angle_gamma   90.00
#
_symmetry.space_group_name_H-M   'P 1'
#
loop_
_entity.id
_entity.type
_entity.pdbx_description
1 polymer ?
#
loop_
_entity_poly.entity_id
_entity_poly.type
_entity_poly.pdbx_seq_one_letter_code
_entity_poly.pdbx_strand_id
1 'polypeptide(L)'
;MFEFERIKFRNFILYFFIFAVCLEILFEHFNINTENSILFNFFTDIFTLFWLLIKFKKNNIIVKDQYKISENKFEKKYILKLTISLIAISIMFSFLQDFIISFFHFPSLYNDKDLVNFYMKKRQPLEELFFAFNLIIFVPFVEELFFRFFLINRFALKWGIKKAVILSSTMFALMHPNFFGTFLFAIAVSIIYLETKSLKLNTFIHMLNNLTAYIFLKILFISNLFVYLLIPIFILIIFYSSKFLYSFFSTYRLSKYDKEFSKKINEEISQAKYDKL
;
A
#
# COMPACT_ATOMS: atom_id res chain seq x y z
N MET A 1 -13.95 -6.18 16.65
CA MET A 1 -12.55 -5.67 16.65
C MET A 1 -11.60 -6.62 17.38
N PHE A 2 -11.92 -7.08 18.60
CA PHE A 2 -11.14 -8.10 19.33
C PHE A 2 -10.88 -9.42 18.59
N GLU A 3 -11.66 -9.74 17.56
CA GLU A 3 -11.42 -10.89 16.66
C GLU A 3 -10.01 -10.92 16.06
N PHE A 4 -9.42 -9.73 15.82
CA PHE A 4 -8.06 -9.62 15.29
C PHE A 4 -6.98 -9.97 16.34
N GLU A 5 -7.26 -9.86 17.64
CA GLU A 5 -6.27 -10.07 18.70
C GLU A 5 -5.66 -11.48 18.66
N ARG A 6 -6.51 -12.46 18.34
CA ARG A 6 -6.20 -13.89 18.22
C ARG A 6 -5.28 -14.20 17.03
N ILE A 7 -5.23 -13.33 16.03
CA ILE A 7 -4.38 -13.51 14.85
C ILE A 7 -2.98 -12.95 15.16
N LYS A 8 -1.99 -13.83 15.28
CA LYS A 8 -0.60 -13.44 15.60
C LYS A 8 0.18 -13.14 14.32
N PHE A 9 0.59 -11.88 14.14
CA PHE A 9 1.37 -11.44 12.98
C PHE A 9 2.69 -12.20 12.80
N ARG A 10 3.38 -12.57 13.90
CA ARG A 10 4.60 -13.39 13.84
C ARG A 10 4.41 -14.74 13.13
N ASN A 11 3.20 -15.31 13.19
CA ASN A 11 2.92 -16.57 12.52
C ASN A 11 2.86 -16.35 11.00
N PHE A 12 2.33 -15.21 10.54
CA PHE A 12 2.39 -14.86 9.13
C PHE A 12 3.83 -14.79 8.65
N ILE A 13 4.69 -14.04 9.36
CA ILE A 13 6.11 -13.89 8.99
C ILE A 13 6.78 -15.26 8.85
N LEU A 14 6.61 -16.14 9.83
CA LEU A 14 7.21 -17.49 9.80
C LEU A 14 6.74 -18.30 8.59
N TYR A 15 5.42 -18.40 8.37
CA TYR A 15 4.90 -19.21 7.27
C TYR A 15 5.19 -18.59 5.90
N PHE A 16 5.18 -17.25 5.80
CA PHE A 16 5.55 -16.53 4.59
C PHE A 16 7.02 -16.79 4.23
N PHE A 17 7.92 -16.70 5.21
CA PHE A 17 9.34 -16.99 5.00
C PHE A 17 9.57 -18.43 4.53
N ILE A 18 8.96 -19.41 5.21
CA ILE A 18 9.04 -20.82 4.81
C ILE A 18 8.51 -21.00 3.39
N PHE A 19 7.35 -20.41 3.07
CA PHE A 19 6.77 -20.51 1.74
C PHE A 19 7.67 -19.87 0.66
N ALA A 20 8.21 -18.68 0.91
CA ALA A 20 9.09 -17.98 -0.02
C ALA A 20 10.36 -18.80 -0.31
N VAL A 21 11.00 -19.37 0.71
CA VAL A 21 12.19 -20.24 0.54
C VAL A 21 11.84 -21.51 -0.22
N CYS A 22 10.72 -22.18 0.10
CA CYS A 22 10.29 -23.36 -0.65
C CYS A 22 9.98 -23.03 -2.11
N LEU A 23 9.38 -21.86 -2.37
CA LEU A 23 9.06 -21.40 -3.72
C LEU A 23 10.34 -21.07 -4.51
N GLU A 24 11.33 -20.46 -3.87
CA GLU A 24 12.63 -20.16 -4.46
C GLU A 24 13.36 -21.44 -4.88
N ILE A 25 13.45 -22.44 -3.99
CA ILE A 25 14.03 -23.76 -4.30
C ILE A 25 13.28 -24.45 -5.46
N LEU A 26 11.95 -24.35 -5.46
CA LEU A 26 11.13 -24.92 -6.54
C LEU A 26 11.43 -24.25 -7.89
N PHE A 27 11.56 -22.92 -7.92
CA PHE A 27 11.88 -22.18 -9.14
C PHE A 27 13.29 -22.48 -9.63
N GLU A 28 14.26 -22.56 -8.73
CA GLU A 28 15.63 -22.97 -9.05
C GLU A 28 15.65 -24.38 -9.70
N HIS A 29 14.89 -25.33 -9.16
CA HIS A 29 14.76 -26.67 -9.73
C HIS A 29 14.27 -26.67 -11.20
N PHE A 30 13.42 -25.71 -11.57
CA PHE A 30 12.93 -25.54 -12.94
C PHE A 30 13.73 -24.52 -13.77
N ASN A 31 14.89 -24.04 -13.28
CA ASN A 31 15.70 -22.99 -13.90
C ASN A 31 14.92 -21.69 -14.18
N ILE A 32 13.95 -21.36 -13.33
CA ILE A 32 13.18 -20.11 -13.40
C ILE A 32 13.88 -19.07 -12.53
N ASN A 33 14.35 -17.98 -13.12
CA ASN A 33 14.95 -16.89 -12.34
C ASN A 33 13.87 -16.26 -11.42
N THR A 34 14.18 -16.20 -10.13
CA THR A 34 13.33 -15.61 -9.07
C THR A 34 13.54 -14.10 -8.95
N GLU A 35 14.71 -13.59 -9.32
CA GLU A 35 15.04 -12.17 -9.24
C GLU A 35 14.12 -11.36 -10.14
N ASN A 36 13.38 -10.41 -9.56
CA ASN A 36 12.37 -9.62 -10.24
C ASN A 36 11.38 -10.50 -11.04
N SER A 37 10.94 -11.63 -10.46
CA SER A 37 10.01 -12.54 -11.11
C SER A 37 8.55 -12.19 -10.80
N ILE A 38 7.77 -11.90 -11.84
CA ILE A 38 6.32 -11.64 -11.72
C ILE A 38 5.61 -12.85 -11.13
N LEU A 39 6.02 -14.06 -11.54
CA LEU A 39 5.42 -15.31 -11.05
C LEU A 39 5.73 -15.51 -9.56
N PHE A 40 6.96 -15.22 -9.14
CA PHE A 40 7.33 -15.33 -7.73
C PHE A 40 6.47 -14.40 -6.86
N ASN A 41 6.40 -13.11 -7.24
CA ASN A 41 5.57 -12.13 -6.54
C ASN A 41 4.10 -12.55 -6.50
N PHE A 42 3.55 -12.97 -7.65
CA PHE A 42 2.17 -13.44 -7.75
C PHE A 42 1.86 -14.61 -6.79
N PHE A 43 2.75 -15.60 -6.68
CA PHE A 43 2.55 -16.71 -5.75
C PHE A 43 2.67 -16.27 -4.29
N THR A 44 3.56 -15.33 -3.97
CA THR A 44 3.65 -14.77 -2.61
C THR A 44 2.39 -13.97 -2.22
N ASP A 45 1.77 -13.27 -3.17
CA ASP A 45 0.51 -12.57 -2.97
C ASP A 45 -0.67 -13.54 -2.81
N ILE A 46 -0.72 -14.61 -3.61
CA ILE A 46 -1.70 -15.69 -3.46
C ILE A 46 -1.57 -16.32 -2.07
N PHE A 47 -0.36 -16.65 -1.65
CA PHE A 47 -0.12 -17.20 -0.31
C PHE A 47 -0.63 -16.24 0.77
N THR A 48 -0.32 -14.95 0.64
CA THR A 48 -0.75 -13.92 1.58
C THR A 48 -2.27 -13.83 1.66
N LEU A 49 -2.93 -13.76 0.50
CA LEU A 49 -4.39 -13.75 0.42
C LEU A 49 -5.00 -15.02 1.03
N PHE A 50 -4.48 -16.20 0.68
CA PHE A 50 -4.98 -17.48 1.19
C PHE A 50 -4.84 -17.58 2.71
N TRP A 51 -3.68 -17.19 3.24
CA TRP A 51 -3.43 -17.13 4.68
C TRP A 51 -4.44 -16.20 5.38
N LEU A 52 -4.66 -15.00 4.83
CA LEU A 52 -5.63 -14.05 5.37
C LEU A 52 -7.04 -14.62 5.39
N LEU A 53 -7.51 -15.21 4.27
CA LEU A 53 -8.85 -15.78 4.16
C LEU A 53 -9.08 -16.90 5.18
N ILE A 54 -8.09 -17.78 5.40
CA ILE A 54 -8.15 -18.81 6.44
C ILE A 54 -8.27 -18.18 7.83
N LYS A 55 -7.45 -17.17 8.14
CA LYS A 55 -7.46 -16.53 9.47
C LYS A 55 -8.75 -15.75 9.71
N PHE A 56 -9.27 -15.07 8.70
CA PHE A 56 -10.54 -14.36 8.81
C PHE A 56 -11.69 -15.33 9.03
N LYS A 57 -11.78 -16.41 8.25
CA LYS A 57 -12.79 -17.45 8.45
C LYS A 57 -12.72 -18.07 9.84
N LYS A 58 -11.51 -18.42 10.32
CA LYS A 58 -11.32 -19.03 11.65
C LYS A 58 -11.70 -18.10 12.81
N ASN A 59 -11.66 -16.78 12.61
CA ASN A 59 -11.97 -15.78 13.64
C ASN A 59 -13.28 -15.02 13.36
N ASN A 60 -14.14 -15.54 12.47
CA ASN A 60 -15.44 -14.96 12.10
C ASN A 60 -15.39 -13.51 11.55
N ILE A 61 -14.25 -13.12 10.97
CA ILE A 61 -14.07 -11.78 10.41
C ILE A 61 -14.71 -11.72 9.01
N ILE A 62 -15.71 -10.85 8.83
CA ILE A 62 -16.44 -10.69 7.57
C ILE A 62 -15.81 -9.58 6.73
N VAL A 63 -14.98 -9.95 5.75
CA VAL A 63 -14.32 -9.00 4.82
C VAL A 63 -15.34 -8.32 3.89
N LYS A 64 -16.41 -9.03 3.51
CA LYS A 64 -17.37 -8.59 2.49
C LYS A 64 -17.98 -7.22 2.82
N ASP A 65 -18.18 -6.94 4.10
CA ASP A 65 -18.76 -5.68 4.55
C ASP A 65 -17.86 -4.47 4.28
N GLN A 66 -16.54 -4.69 4.19
CA GLN A 66 -15.57 -3.63 3.88
C GLN A 66 -15.58 -3.23 2.40
N TYR A 67 -16.16 -4.06 1.52
CA TYR A 67 -16.28 -3.79 0.08
C TYR A 67 -17.70 -3.42 -0.35
N LYS A 68 -18.65 -3.37 0.60
CA LYS A 68 -19.98 -2.79 0.36
C LYS A 68 -19.83 -1.30 0.02
N ILE A 69 -20.75 -0.79 -0.79
CA ILE A 69 -20.83 0.65 -1.08
C ILE A 69 -21.32 1.32 0.20
N SER A 70 -20.40 1.90 0.98
CA SER A 70 -20.75 2.78 2.09
C SER A 70 -21.13 4.16 1.54
N GLU A 71 -21.90 4.94 2.30
CA GLU A 71 -22.00 6.37 2.06
C GLU A 71 -20.59 6.96 2.08
N ASN A 72 -20.14 7.47 0.94
CA ASN A 72 -18.81 8.03 0.82
C ASN A 72 -18.78 9.33 1.61
N LYS A 73 -18.08 9.30 2.76
CA LYS A 73 -17.86 10.49 3.59
C LYS A 73 -17.14 11.61 2.83
N PHE A 74 -16.35 11.25 1.82
CA PHE A 74 -15.64 12.18 0.96
C PHE A 74 -16.38 12.42 -0.35
N GLU A 75 -16.48 13.68 -0.74
CA GLU A 75 -16.95 14.04 -2.08
C GLU A 75 -16.01 13.46 -3.16
N LYS A 76 -16.58 13.04 -4.31
CA LYS A 76 -15.81 12.47 -5.42
C LYS A 76 -14.69 13.40 -5.90
N LYS A 77 -14.95 14.72 -5.95
CA LYS A 77 -13.95 15.74 -6.32
C LYS A 77 -12.79 15.78 -5.32
N TYR A 78 -13.08 15.62 -4.03
CA TYR A 78 -12.07 15.58 -2.98
C TYR A 78 -11.17 14.34 -3.13
N ILE A 79 -11.77 13.17 -3.35
CA ILE A 79 -11.04 11.93 -3.60
C ILE A 79 -10.14 12.08 -4.83
N LEU A 80 -10.67 12.60 -5.94
CA LEU A 80 -9.89 12.80 -7.16
C LEU A 80 -8.68 13.72 -6.90
N LYS A 81 -8.91 14.85 -6.22
CA LYS A 81 -7.85 15.79 -5.86
C LYS A 81 -6.80 15.15 -4.96
N LEU A 82 -7.23 14.32 -3.99
CA LEU A 82 -6.34 13.57 -3.11
C LEU A 82 -5.50 12.56 -3.88
N THR A 83 -6.10 11.75 -4.75
CA THR A 83 -5.38 10.78 -5.59
C THR A 83 -4.33 11.48 -6.46
N ILE A 84 -4.69 12.56 -7.16
CA ILE A 84 -3.74 13.34 -7.98
C ILE A 84 -2.61 13.90 -7.10
N SER A 85 -2.94 14.42 -5.92
CA SER A 85 -1.94 14.97 -5.01
C SER A 85 -0.96 13.91 -4.50
N LEU A 86 -1.45 12.72 -4.17
CA LEU A 86 -0.62 11.61 -3.71
C LEU A 86 0.29 11.07 -4.83
N ILE A 87 -0.22 10.97 -6.05
CA ILE A 87 0.57 10.60 -7.24
C ILE A 87 1.70 11.61 -7.46
N ALA A 88 1.36 12.91 -7.49
CA ALA A 88 2.33 13.97 -7.74
C ALA A 88 3.45 13.99 -6.69
N ILE A 89 3.09 13.83 -5.40
CA ILE A 89 4.05 13.74 -4.32
C ILE A 89 4.90 12.47 -4.42
N SER A 90 4.32 11.33 -4.79
CA SER A 90 5.07 10.09 -4.97
C SER A 90 6.13 10.25 -6.06
N ILE A 91 5.76 10.80 -7.22
CA ILE A 91 6.71 11.07 -8.31
C ILE A 91 7.80 12.07 -7.86
N MET A 92 7.43 13.15 -7.16
CA MET A 92 8.40 14.11 -6.61
C MET A 92 9.42 13.44 -5.68
N PHE A 93 8.96 12.59 -4.76
CA PHE A 93 9.85 11.90 -3.83
C PHE A 93 10.73 10.87 -4.53
N SER A 94 10.28 10.25 -5.62
CA SER A 94 11.13 9.35 -6.42
C SER A 94 12.32 10.15 -6.97
N PHE A 95 12.05 11.27 -7.65
CA PHE A 95 13.13 12.13 -8.17
C PHE A 95 14.06 12.66 -7.08
N LEU A 96 13.50 13.05 -5.93
CA LEU A 96 14.30 13.53 -4.80
C LEU A 96 15.19 12.42 -4.22
N GLN A 97 14.66 11.19 -4.09
CA GLN A 97 15.43 10.04 -3.63
C GLN A 97 16.58 9.74 -4.59
N ASP A 98 16.32 9.70 -5.90
CA ASP A 98 17.33 9.45 -6.92
C ASP A 98 18.43 10.53 -6.92
N PHE A 99 18.01 11.80 -6.75
CA PHE A 99 18.94 12.92 -6.60
C PHE A 99 19.83 12.75 -5.37
N ILE A 100 19.28 12.38 -4.21
CA ILE A 100 20.04 12.17 -2.98
C ILE A 100 21.04 11.01 -3.14
N ILE A 101 20.60 9.86 -3.65
CA ILE A 101 21.45 8.68 -3.84
C ILE A 101 22.62 9.00 -4.78
N SER A 102 22.33 9.71 -5.89
CA SER A 102 23.33 10.15 -6.86
C SER A 102 24.32 11.16 -6.25
N PHE A 103 23.81 12.18 -5.55
CA PHE A 103 24.62 13.23 -4.94
C PHE A 103 25.62 12.67 -3.91
N PHE A 104 25.15 11.77 -3.04
CA PHE A 104 26.00 11.17 -2.00
C PHE A 104 26.84 9.98 -2.48
N HIS A 105 26.77 9.62 -3.77
CA HIS A 105 27.52 8.51 -4.36
C HIS A 105 27.37 7.22 -3.53
N PHE A 106 26.14 6.76 -3.35
CA PHE A 106 25.86 5.41 -2.83
C PHE A 106 25.63 4.43 -3.99
N PRO A 107 26.67 4.02 -4.75
CA PRO A 107 26.49 3.23 -5.97
C PRO A 107 25.86 1.85 -5.72
N SER A 108 26.03 1.27 -4.52
CA SER A 108 25.39 0.01 -4.14
C SER A 108 23.87 0.12 -3.97
N LEU A 109 23.34 1.33 -3.75
CA LEU A 109 21.90 1.61 -3.71
C LEU A 109 21.38 2.06 -5.09
N TYR A 110 22.28 2.36 -6.03
CA TYR A 110 21.98 2.85 -7.38
C TYR A 110 21.84 1.69 -8.39
N ASN A 111 21.16 0.62 -8.01
CA ASN A 111 20.88 -0.52 -8.90
C ASN A 111 19.48 -0.46 -9.54
N ASP A 112 18.93 0.74 -9.71
CA ASP A 112 17.61 0.98 -10.34
C ASP A 112 17.53 0.53 -11.80
N LYS A 113 18.65 0.22 -12.45
CA LYS A 113 18.63 -0.37 -13.79
C LYS A 113 17.81 -1.65 -13.81
N ASP A 114 17.93 -2.51 -12.81
CA ASP A 114 17.22 -3.79 -12.80
C ASP A 114 15.72 -3.62 -12.60
N LEU A 115 15.31 -2.66 -11.76
CA LEU A 115 13.92 -2.34 -11.54
C LEU A 115 13.30 -1.64 -12.76
N VAL A 116 13.93 -0.61 -13.30
CA VAL A 116 13.46 0.07 -14.52
C VAL A 116 13.41 -0.92 -15.68
N ASN A 117 14.45 -1.75 -15.86
CA ASN A 117 14.47 -2.81 -16.88
C ASN A 117 13.37 -3.83 -16.63
N PHE A 118 13.07 -4.19 -15.37
CA PHE A 118 11.97 -5.08 -15.03
C PHE A 118 10.63 -4.51 -15.50
N TYR A 119 10.29 -3.26 -15.14
CA TYR A 119 9.03 -2.66 -15.58
C TYR A 119 8.98 -2.44 -17.10
N MET A 120 10.12 -2.12 -17.72
CA MET A 120 10.21 -1.77 -19.14
C MET A 120 10.48 -2.97 -20.05
N LYS A 121 10.71 -4.16 -19.48
CA LYS A 121 10.94 -5.40 -20.23
C LYS A 121 9.85 -5.58 -21.28
N LYS A 122 10.25 -5.75 -22.54
CA LYS A 122 9.31 -6.07 -23.63
C LYS A 122 8.80 -7.49 -23.41
N ARG A 123 7.48 -7.64 -23.29
CA ARG A 123 6.78 -8.91 -23.07
C ARG A 123 5.89 -9.25 -24.26
N GLN A 124 5.53 -10.52 -24.38
CA GLN A 124 4.45 -10.92 -25.30
C GLN A 124 3.11 -10.32 -24.82
N PRO A 125 2.11 -10.12 -25.72
CA PRO A 125 0.86 -9.44 -25.34
C PRO A 125 0.13 -10.05 -24.14
N LEU A 126 0.08 -11.38 -24.06
CA LEU A 126 -0.56 -12.08 -22.94
C LEU A 126 0.22 -11.92 -21.62
N GLU A 127 1.55 -11.98 -21.69
CA GLU A 127 2.43 -11.76 -20.54
C GLU A 127 2.36 -10.31 -20.03
N GLU A 128 2.26 -9.33 -20.95
CA GLU A 128 2.08 -7.92 -20.59
C GLU A 128 0.71 -7.69 -19.95
N LEU A 129 -0.35 -8.33 -20.48
CA LEU A 129 -1.68 -8.27 -19.87
C LEU A 129 -1.67 -8.86 -18.45
N PHE A 130 -1.00 -10.00 -18.25
CA PHE A 130 -0.84 -10.61 -16.94
C PHE A 130 -0.03 -9.72 -15.99
N PHE A 131 1.07 -9.14 -16.47
CA PHE A 131 1.89 -8.19 -15.70
C PHE A 131 1.08 -6.98 -15.26
N ALA A 132 0.37 -6.34 -16.19
CA ALA A 132 -0.45 -5.18 -15.92
C ALA A 132 -1.59 -5.51 -14.95
N PHE A 133 -2.30 -6.62 -15.14
CA PHE A 133 -3.33 -7.09 -14.23
C PHE A 133 -2.77 -7.28 -12.81
N ASN A 134 -1.63 -7.94 -12.69
CA ASN A 134 -1.03 -8.22 -11.40
C ASN A 134 -0.65 -6.92 -10.68
N LEU A 135 0.13 -6.07 -11.35
CA LEU A 135 0.65 -4.81 -10.80
C LEU A 135 -0.45 -3.79 -10.45
N ILE A 136 -1.48 -3.68 -11.29
CA ILE A 136 -2.49 -2.61 -11.18
C ILE A 136 -3.67 -3.05 -10.35
N ILE A 137 -4.02 -4.34 -10.34
CA ILE A 137 -5.28 -4.83 -9.76
C ILE A 137 -5.03 -5.78 -8.60
N PHE A 138 -4.33 -6.89 -8.87
CA PHE A 138 -4.22 -7.98 -7.90
C PHE A 138 -3.38 -7.60 -6.67
N VAL A 139 -2.18 -7.06 -6.89
CA VAL A 139 -1.28 -6.61 -5.80
C VAL A 139 -1.97 -5.55 -4.92
N PRO A 140 -2.49 -4.43 -5.44
CA PRO A 140 -3.19 -3.44 -4.61
C PRO A 140 -4.34 -4.02 -3.79
N PHE A 141 -5.09 -4.98 -4.34
CA PHE A 141 -6.16 -5.64 -3.61
C PHE A 141 -5.63 -6.44 -2.40
N VAL A 142 -4.60 -7.27 -2.60
CA VAL A 142 -3.99 -8.06 -1.53
C VAL A 142 -3.35 -7.16 -0.49
N GLU A 143 -2.63 -6.12 -0.93
CA GLU A 143 -1.96 -5.17 -0.06
C GLU A 143 -2.94 -4.34 0.79
N GLU A 144 -4.03 -3.82 0.22
CA GLU A 144 -5.03 -3.10 1.02
C GLU A 144 -5.69 -4.02 2.06
N LEU A 145 -5.98 -5.27 1.69
CA LEU A 145 -6.53 -6.26 2.62
C LEU A 145 -5.53 -6.60 3.74
N PHE A 146 -4.26 -6.73 3.41
CA PHE A 146 -3.22 -7.07 4.38
C PHE A 146 -2.86 -5.89 5.29
N PHE A 147 -2.55 -4.73 4.72
CA PHE A 147 -2.08 -3.58 5.47
C PHE A 147 -3.21 -2.82 6.14
N ARG A 148 -4.30 -2.51 5.42
CA ARG A 148 -5.32 -1.59 5.93
C ARG A 148 -6.38 -2.32 6.72
N PHE A 149 -6.79 -3.51 6.26
CA PHE A 149 -7.73 -4.31 7.03
C PHE A 149 -7.06 -5.09 8.14
N PHE A 150 -6.07 -5.92 7.83
CA PHE A 150 -5.48 -6.80 8.84
C PHE A 150 -4.51 -6.07 9.79
N LEU A 151 -3.42 -5.48 9.27
CA LEU A 151 -2.36 -4.93 10.12
C LEU A 151 -2.81 -3.75 10.96
N ILE A 152 -3.53 -2.76 10.40
CA ILE A 152 -4.03 -1.62 11.19
C ILE A 152 -4.91 -2.09 12.33
N ASN A 153 -5.92 -2.93 12.08
CA ASN A 153 -6.80 -3.42 13.15
C ASN A 153 -6.04 -4.25 14.18
N ARG A 154 -5.09 -5.09 13.74
CA ARG A 154 -4.29 -5.91 14.65
C ARG A 154 -3.34 -5.10 15.52
N PHE A 155 -2.63 -4.15 14.94
CA PHE A 155 -1.66 -3.32 15.64
C PHE A 155 -2.33 -2.27 16.51
N ALA A 156 -3.51 -1.77 16.10
CA ALA A 156 -4.28 -0.82 16.91
C ALA A 156 -4.63 -1.40 18.27
N LEU A 157 -5.11 -2.66 18.31
CA LEU A 157 -5.39 -3.38 19.56
C LEU A 157 -4.17 -3.52 20.48
N LYS A 158 -2.96 -3.57 19.91
CA LYS A 158 -1.72 -3.78 20.68
C LYS A 158 -1.06 -2.47 21.12
N TRP A 159 -1.12 -1.45 20.28
CA TRP A 159 -0.25 -0.28 20.37
C TRP A 159 -0.96 1.06 20.14
N GLY A 160 -2.27 1.07 19.89
CA GLY A 160 -3.03 2.26 19.52
C GLY A 160 -2.99 2.54 18.01
N ILE A 161 -3.92 3.36 17.54
CA ILE A 161 -4.12 3.67 16.12
C ILE A 161 -2.92 4.40 15.55
N LYS A 162 -2.35 5.37 16.29
CA LYS A 162 -1.23 6.16 15.78
C LYS A 162 -0.03 5.27 15.44
N LYS A 163 0.35 4.37 16.36
CA LYS A 163 1.46 3.43 16.14
C LYS A 163 1.12 2.40 15.07
N ALA A 164 -0.13 1.93 15.03
CA ALA A 164 -0.58 1.00 14.01
C ALA A 164 -0.39 1.57 12.60
N VAL A 165 -0.86 2.79 12.35
CA VAL A 165 -0.73 3.47 11.05
C VAL A 165 0.73 3.71 10.70
N ILE A 166 1.54 4.24 11.63
CA ILE A 166 2.96 4.53 11.34
C ILE A 166 3.69 3.23 10.98
N LEU A 167 3.55 2.19 11.80
CA LEU A 167 4.28 0.94 11.59
C LEU A 167 3.80 0.19 10.33
N SER A 168 2.49 0.13 10.07
CA SER A 168 1.98 -0.49 8.84
C SER A 168 2.44 0.28 7.61
N SER A 169 2.45 1.62 7.66
CA SER A 169 2.92 2.44 6.54
C SER A 169 4.42 2.32 6.32
N THR A 170 5.23 2.22 7.38
CA THR A 170 6.68 1.96 7.25
C THR A 170 6.92 0.60 6.61
N MET A 171 6.24 -0.45 7.08
CA MET A 171 6.38 -1.79 6.49
C MET A 171 5.97 -1.82 5.02
N PHE A 172 4.88 -1.14 4.66
CA PHE A 172 4.44 -1.00 3.28
C PHE A 172 5.48 -0.26 2.42
N ALA A 173 6.01 0.86 2.91
CA ALA A 173 7.02 1.65 2.20
C ALA A 173 8.36 0.92 1.99
N LEU A 174 8.76 0.04 2.92
CA LEU A 174 9.98 -0.77 2.80
C LEU A 174 9.90 -1.81 1.66
N MET A 175 8.69 -2.16 1.21
CA MET A 175 8.47 -3.09 0.10
C MET A 175 8.48 -2.38 -1.27
N HIS A 176 8.69 -1.07 -1.30
CA HIS A 176 8.58 -0.25 -2.49
C HIS A 176 9.89 0.49 -2.79
N PRO A 177 10.17 0.81 -4.07
CA PRO A 177 11.42 1.44 -4.47
C PRO A 177 11.56 2.88 -3.93
N ASN A 178 10.47 3.64 -3.86
CA ASN A 178 10.46 4.99 -3.30
C ASN A 178 9.89 4.95 -1.88
N PHE A 179 10.76 5.01 -0.88
CA PHE A 179 10.33 4.92 0.50
C PHE A 179 9.44 6.10 0.92
N PHE A 180 9.89 7.35 0.70
CA PHE A 180 9.24 8.54 1.27
C PHE A 180 7.87 8.82 0.64
N GLY A 181 7.77 8.72 -0.68
CA GLY A 181 6.50 8.89 -1.39
C GLY A 181 5.49 7.83 -0.98
N THR A 182 5.92 6.57 -0.96
CA THR A 182 5.08 5.42 -0.59
C THR A 182 4.66 5.48 0.88
N PHE A 183 5.52 5.94 1.77
CA PHE A 183 5.19 6.11 3.19
C PHE A 183 4.07 7.13 3.40
N LEU A 184 4.16 8.29 2.75
CA LEU A 184 3.12 9.32 2.81
C LEU A 184 1.81 8.86 2.17
N PHE A 185 1.89 8.20 1.00
CA PHE A 185 0.76 7.54 0.38
C PHE A 185 0.08 6.59 1.37
N ALA A 186 0.87 5.72 2.01
CA ALA A 186 0.36 4.71 2.92
C ALA A 186 -0.32 5.29 4.17
N ILE A 187 0.21 6.39 4.73
CA ILE A 187 -0.47 7.12 5.81
C ILE A 187 -1.81 7.69 5.31
N ALA A 188 -1.83 8.31 4.13
CA ALA A 188 -3.05 8.91 3.59
C ALA A 188 -4.15 7.87 3.36
N VAL A 189 -3.86 6.75 2.69
CA VAL A 189 -4.87 5.68 2.52
C VAL A 189 -5.24 5.00 3.85
N SER A 190 -4.35 4.95 4.84
CA SER A 190 -4.70 4.50 6.19
C SER A 190 -5.74 5.42 6.85
N ILE A 191 -5.58 6.74 6.72
CA ILE A 191 -6.54 7.73 7.20
C ILE A 191 -7.89 7.57 6.48
N ILE A 192 -7.89 7.41 5.16
CA ILE A 192 -9.12 7.18 4.38
C ILE A 192 -9.83 5.92 4.88
N TYR A 193 -9.09 4.84 5.13
CA TYR A 193 -9.66 3.61 5.69
C TYR A 193 -10.25 3.85 7.09
N LEU A 194 -9.57 4.61 7.96
CA LEU A 194 -10.08 4.91 9.30
C LEU A 194 -11.37 5.74 9.26
N GLU A 195 -11.48 6.67 8.32
CA GLU A 195 -12.64 7.57 8.14
C GLU A 195 -13.83 6.89 7.47
N THR A 196 -13.59 5.97 6.54
CA THR A 196 -14.64 5.37 5.71
C THR A 196 -14.96 3.91 6.07
N LYS A 197 -14.03 3.21 6.72
CA LYS A 197 -14.07 1.76 6.93
C LYS A 197 -14.33 0.97 5.64
N SER A 198 -13.92 1.52 4.49
CA SER A 198 -14.11 0.93 3.17
C SER A 198 -12.78 0.56 2.54
N LEU A 199 -12.58 -0.72 2.26
CA LEU A 199 -11.44 -1.18 1.46
C LEU A 199 -11.66 -0.92 -0.02
N LYS A 200 -12.91 -0.78 -0.48
CA LYS A 200 -13.21 -0.50 -1.89
C LYS A 200 -12.59 0.82 -2.35
N LEU A 201 -12.77 1.89 -1.58
CA LEU A 201 -12.23 3.21 -1.90
C LEU A 201 -10.70 3.20 -1.88
N ASN A 202 -10.13 2.64 -0.82
CA ASN A 202 -8.69 2.43 -0.66
C ASN A 202 -8.06 1.69 -1.85
N THR A 203 -8.63 0.53 -2.18
CA THR A 203 -8.16 -0.30 -3.29
C THR A 203 -8.25 0.47 -4.59
N PHE A 204 -9.34 1.19 -4.85
CA PHE A 204 -9.49 2.00 -6.06
C PHE A 204 -8.44 3.11 -6.19
N ILE A 205 -8.19 3.87 -5.10
CA ILE A 205 -7.15 4.92 -5.09
C ILE A 205 -5.78 4.31 -5.38
N HIS A 206 -5.48 3.15 -4.80
CA HIS A 206 -4.22 2.45 -4.99
C HIS A 206 -4.06 1.90 -6.41
N MET A 207 -5.10 1.26 -6.97
CA MET A 207 -5.13 0.82 -8.37
C MET A 207 -4.86 2.00 -9.33
N LEU A 208 -5.48 3.18 -9.09
CA LEU A 208 -5.23 4.38 -9.89
C LEU A 208 -3.79 4.90 -9.78
N ASN A 209 -3.21 4.86 -8.58
CA ASN A 209 -1.82 5.23 -8.36
C ASN A 209 -0.88 4.31 -9.15
N ASN A 210 -1.07 2.99 -9.06
CA ASN A 210 -0.25 2.01 -9.79
C ASN A 210 -0.45 2.09 -11.30
N LEU A 211 -1.69 2.29 -11.77
CA LEU A 211 -1.96 2.52 -13.19
C LEU A 211 -1.22 3.75 -13.71
N THR A 212 -1.25 4.85 -12.94
CA THR A 212 -0.58 6.09 -13.33
C THR A 212 0.93 5.92 -13.33
N ALA A 213 1.50 5.27 -12.31
CA ALA A 213 2.93 4.96 -12.28
C ALA A 213 3.35 4.10 -13.49
N TYR A 214 2.57 3.06 -13.81
CA TYR A 214 2.82 2.18 -14.95
C TYR A 214 2.79 2.93 -16.29
N ILE A 215 1.77 3.76 -16.53
CA ILE A 215 1.66 4.56 -17.76
C ILE A 215 2.78 5.62 -17.82
N PHE A 216 3.03 6.32 -16.71
CA PHE A 216 4.02 7.38 -16.63
C PHE A 216 5.42 6.88 -16.97
N LEU A 217 5.81 5.72 -16.43
CA LEU A 217 7.10 5.10 -16.72
C LEU A 217 7.24 4.70 -18.20
N LYS A 218 6.17 4.17 -18.82
CA LYS A 218 6.15 3.86 -20.25
C LYS A 218 6.30 5.11 -21.12
N ILE A 219 5.63 6.21 -20.77
CA ILE A 219 5.71 7.48 -21.51
C ILE A 219 7.10 8.10 -21.40
N LEU A 220 7.67 8.15 -20.19
CA LEU A 220 9.02 8.68 -19.93
C LEU A 220 10.07 8.06 -20.85
N PHE A 221 9.99 6.74 -21.06
CA PHE A 221 10.95 6.00 -21.87
C PHE A 221 10.81 6.25 -23.39
N ILE A 222 9.59 6.52 -23.87
CA ILE A 222 9.34 6.68 -25.32
C ILE A 222 9.83 8.05 -25.81
N SER A 223 9.78 9.10 -24.97
CA SER A 223 10.12 10.44 -25.45
C SER A 223 10.61 11.39 -24.35
N ASN A 224 11.93 11.56 -24.26
CA ASN A 224 12.56 12.53 -23.34
C ASN A 224 12.07 13.97 -23.58
N LEU A 225 11.78 14.35 -24.84
CA LEU A 225 11.34 15.70 -25.20
C LEU A 225 9.99 16.09 -24.57
N PHE A 226 9.01 15.17 -24.56
CA PHE A 226 7.69 15.44 -23.96
C PHE A 226 7.80 15.67 -22.45
N VAL A 227 8.73 14.99 -21.79
CA VAL A 227 8.92 15.08 -20.33
C VAL A 227 9.41 16.48 -19.96
N TYR A 228 10.41 17.01 -20.66
CA TYR A 228 10.93 18.36 -20.41
C TYR A 228 9.86 19.45 -20.57
N LEU A 229 8.96 19.29 -21.55
CA LEU A 229 7.85 20.23 -21.77
C LEU A 229 6.80 20.19 -20.64
N LEU A 230 6.67 19.07 -19.93
CA LEU A 230 5.71 18.90 -18.84
C LEU A 230 6.27 19.32 -17.46
N ILE A 231 7.58 19.56 -17.32
CA ILE A 231 8.21 19.93 -16.05
C ILE A 231 7.54 21.15 -15.38
N PRO A 232 7.27 22.27 -16.09
CA PRO A 232 6.66 23.43 -15.44
C PRO A 232 5.25 23.13 -14.91
N ILE A 233 4.46 22.36 -15.66
CA ILE A 233 3.13 21.91 -15.26
C ILE A 233 3.23 21.00 -14.03
N PHE A 234 4.21 20.10 -14.02
CA PHE A 234 4.43 19.17 -12.93
C PHE A 234 4.84 19.88 -11.62
N ILE A 235 5.70 20.90 -11.70
CA ILE A 235 6.08 21.73 -10.55
C ILE A 235 4.85 22.44 -9.95
N LEU A 236 3.98 23.00 -10.81
CA LEU A 236 2.74 23.62 -10.36
C LEU A 236 1.83 22.61 -9.65
N ILE A 237 1.66 21.42 -10.24
CA ILE A 237 0.87 20.33 -9.63
C ILE A 237 1.44 19.96 -8.26
N ILE A 238 2.75 19.79 -8.12
CA ILE A 238 3.42 19.49 -6.84
C ILE A 238 3.13 20.57 -5.80
N PHE A 239 3.22 21.85 -6.18
CA PHE A 239 3.00 22.96 -5.26
C PHE A 239 1.57 22.96 -4.70
N TYR A 240 0.56 22.81 -5.58
CA TYR A 240 -0.83 22.72 -5.15
C TYR A 240 -1.12 21.44 -4.35
N SER A 241 -0.50 20.32 -4.74
CA SER A 241 -0.62 19.02 -4.06
C SER A 241 -0.06 19.09 -2.64
N SER A 242 1.10 19.75 -2.46
CA SER A 242 1.75 19.92 -1.16
C SER A 242 0.87 20.72 -0.19
N LYS A 243 0.31 21.84 -0.66
CA LYS A 243 -0.64 22.64 0.14
C LYS A 243 -1.91 21.86 0.49
N PHE A 244 -2.44 21.11 -0.46
CA PHE A 244 -3.64 20.30 -0.25
C PHE A 244 -3.38 19.17 0.77
N LEU A 245 -2.27 18.45 0.65
CA LEU A 245 -1.91 17.36 1.55
C LEU A 245 -1.59 17.87 2.96
N TYR A 246 -0.95 19.03 3.08
CA TYR A 246 -0.79 19.68 4.39
C TYR A 246 -2.16 19.95 5.05
N SER A 247 -3.12 20.49 4.29
CA SER A 247 -4.50 20.68 4.77
C SER A 247 -5.18 19.35 5.14
N PHE A 248 -5.03 18.32 4.31
CA PHE A 248 -5.55 16.98 4.60
C PHE A 248 -4.98 16.42 5.92
N PHE A 249 -3.66 16.37 6.09
CA PHE A 249 -3.04 15.79 7.29
C PHE A 249 -3.28 16.62 8.56
N SER A 250 -3.39 17.95 8.42
CA SER A 250 -3.72 18.84 9.54
C SER A 250 -5.18 18.70 9.99
N THR A 251 -6.10 18.38 9.07
CA THR A 251 -7.52 18.11 9.35
C THR A 251 -7.69 16.71 9.97
N TYR A 252 -7.07 15.69 9.39
CA TYR A 252 -7.24 14.29 9.78
C TYR A 252 -6.09 13.79 10.67
N ARG A 253 -5.89 14.45 11.82
CA ARG A 253 -4.78 14.12 12.73
C ARG A 253 -4.94 12.75 13.38
N LEU A 254 -3.87 11.93 13.32
CA LEU A 254 -3.85 10.59 13.93
C LEU A 254 -4.19 10.59 15.44
N SER A 255 -3.87 11.67 16.16
CA SER A 255 -4.19 11.81 17.58
C SER A 255 -5.69 11.81 17.88
N LYS A 256 -6.52 12.25 16.92
CA LYS A 256 -7.98 12.21 17.06
C LYS A 256 -8.48 10.77 17.12
N TYR A 257 -8.07 9.95 16.15
CA TYR A 257 -8.47 8.55 16.07
C TYR A 257 -7.95 7.72 17.25
N ASP A 258 -6.76 8.05 17.78
CA ASP A 258 -6.20 7.37 18.94
C ASP A 258 -7.07 7.58 20.19
N LYS A 259 -7.57 8.81 20.39
CA LYS A 259 -8.52 9.15 21.47
C LYS A 259 -9.87 8.46 21.28
N GLU A 260 -10.45 8.53 20.08
CA GLU A 260 -11.72 7.88 19.75
C GLU A 260 -11.65 6.36 19.94
N PHE A 261 -10.56 5.74 19.50
CA PHE A 261 -10.31 4.31 19.66
C PHE A 261 -10.16 3.91 21.13
N SER A 262 -9.38 4.67 21.90
CA SER A 262 -9.21 4.40 23.34
C SER A 262 -10.53 4.49 24.09
N LYS A 263 -11.37 5.48 23.77
CA LYS A 263 -12.72 5.62 24.32
C LYS A 263 -13.57 4.39 24.01
N LYS A 264 -13.62 3.97 22.73
CA LYS A 264 -14.39 2.80 22.30
C LYS A 264 -13.97 1.51 22.99
N ILE A 265 -12.67 1.26 23.14
CA ILE A 265 -12.17 0.07 23.84
C ILE A 265 -12.60 0.08 25.31
N ASN A 266 -12.50 1.22 25.98
CA ASN A 266 -12.89 1.33 27.38
C ASN A 266 -14.39 1.08 27.59
N GLU A 267 -15.23 1.55 26.66
CA GLU A 267 -16.68 1.29 26.64
C GLU A 267 -16.96 -0.22 26.45
N GLU A 268 -16.34 -0.86 25.46
CA GLU A 268 -16.51 -2.31 25.21
C GLU A 268 -16.05 -3.17 26.39
N ILE A 269 -14.93 -2.81 27.05
CA ILE A 269 -14.45 -3.51 28.26
C ILE A 269 -15.41 -3.32 29.43
N SER A 270 -15.96 -2.11 29.61
CA SER A 270 -16.90 -1.81 30.69
C SER A 270 -18.20 -2.59 30.51
N GLN A 271 -18.73 -2.64 29.29
CA GLN A 271 -19.91 -3.43 28.95
C GLN A 271 -19.68 -4.93 29.22
N ALA A 272 -18.53 -5.48 28.77
CA ALA A 272 -18.21 -6.89 28.97
C ALA A 272 -18.00 -7.28 30.45
N LYS A 273 -17.69 -6.31 31.32
CA LYS A 273 -17.67 -6.52 32.79
C LYS A 273 -19.09 -6.51 33.37
N TYR A 274 -19.95 -5.62 32.87
CA TYR A 274 -21.35 -5.52 33.30
C TYR A 274 -22.14 -6.79 32.92
N ASP A 275 -21.99 -7.30 31.70
CA ASP A 275 -22.70 -8.51 31.22
C ASP A 275 -22.27 -9.81 31.93
N LYS A 276 -21.24 -9.76 32.79
CA LYS A 276 -20.74 -10.88 33.60
C LYS A 276 -21.19 -10.83 35.07
N LEU A 277 -21.86 -9.75 35.48
CA LEU A 277 -22.48 -9.58 36.81
C LEU A 277 -23.96 -9.96 36.74
#